data_AF-A0A820G9A8-F1
#
_entry.id   AF-A0A820G9A8-F1
#
_cell.length_a   1.000
_cell.length_b   1.000
_cell.length_c   1.000
_cell.angle_alpha   90.00
_cell.angle_beta   90.00
_cell.angle_gamma   90.00
#
_symmetry.space_group_name_H-M   'P 1'
#
loop_
_entity.id
_entity.type
_entity.pdbx_description
1 polymer ?
#
loop_
_entity_poly.entity_id
_entity_poly.type
_entity_poly.pdbx_seq_one_letter_code
_entity_poly.pdbx_strand_id
1 'polypeptide(L)'
;MSSLSNRIDIETEFSALTLSIIASSAFGQGFESIPHAKETICHSFNEVKDVLEYRALRLIGLVQFLADLPFWGKKTIDEASKKLNEFVDQAIADRRNGKSESLCSGQDILDLLLSAVDEHNKGFSDQQIREEALTFVLAGHETTATLMAWTL
;
A
#
# COMPACT_ATOMS: atom_id res chain seq x y z
N MET A 1 28.03 -14.12 31.18
CA MET A 1 27.77 -12.69 30.93
C MET A 1 26.98 -12.58 29.64
N SER A 2 25.70 -12.22 29.78
CA SER A 2 24.79 -11.61 28.79
C SER A 2 24.81 -12.10 27.34
N SER A 3 24.08 -13.19 27.04
CA SER A 3 23.37 -13.27 25.75
C SER A 3 22.17 -12.34 25.85
N LEU A 4 22.31 -11.10 25.40
CA LEU A 4 21.16 -10.24 25.16
C LEU A 4 20.29 -10.95 24.11
N SER A 5 19.18 -11.52 24.56
CA SER A 5 18.08 -11.97 23.71
C SER A 5 17.74 -10.82 22.78
N ASN A 6 18.00 -10.96 21.48
CA ASN A 6 17.63 -9.98 20.47
C ASN A 6 16.10 -9.89 20.47
N ARG A 7 15.54 -8.86 21.10
CA ARG A 7 14.11 -8.60 21.10
C ARG A 7 13.76 -8.05 19.72
N ILE A 8 12.86 -8.73 19.03
CA ILE A 8 12.34 -8.33 17.72
C ILE A 8 10.93 -7.81 17.93
N ASP A 9 10.61 -6.70 17.28
CA ASP A 9 9.24 -6.22 17.18
C ASP A 9 8.53 -6.98 16.05
N ILE A 10 7.69 -7.94 16.44
CA ILE A 10 6.97 -8.80 15.50
C ILE A 10 5.93 -8.04 14.67
N GLU A 11 5.37 -6.95 15.20
CA GLU A 11 4.39 -6.12 14.49
C GLU A 11 5.05 -5.43 13.30
N THR A 12 6.20 -4.79 13.55
CA THR A 12 7.01 -4.15 12.51
C THR A 12 7.48 -5.16 11.46
N GLU A 13 7.92 -6.36 11.87
CA GLU A 13 8.37 -7.38 10.92
C GLU A 13 7.23 -7.97 10.09
N PHE A 14 6.06 -8.23 10.66
CA PHE A 14 4.92 -8.73 9.90
C PHE A 14 4.31 -7.68 8.99
N SER A 15 4.25 -6.42 9.41
CA SER A 15 3.81 -5.32 8.54
C SER A 15 4.67 -5.26 7.28
N ALA A 16 5.99 -5.28 7.45
CA ALA A 16 6.88 -5.21 6.31
C ALA A 16 6.90 -6.48 5.45
N LEU A 17 6.78 -7.66 6.06
CA LEU A 17 6.69 -8.93 5.34
C LEU A 17 5.42 -8.97 4.47
N THR A 18 4.27 -8.68 5.06
CA THR A 18 2.98 -8.71 4.36
C THR A 18 2.90 -7.67 3.25
N LEU A 19 3.44 -6.47 3.49
CA LEU A 19 3.57 -5.42 2.48
C LEU A 19 4.44 -5.89 1.30
N SER A 20 5.58 -6.53 1.55
CA SER A 20 6.42 -7.08 0.47
C SER A 20 5.68 -8.15 -0.32
N ILE A 21 5.00 -9.07 0.37
CA ILE A 21 4.25 -10.17 -0.26
C ILE A 21 3.13 -9.63 -1.15
N ILE A 22 2.25 -8.76 -0.63
CA ILE A 22 1.09 -8.28 -1.39
C ILE A 22 1.54 -7.43 -2.58
N ALA A 23 2.57 -6.60 -2.42
CA ALA A 23 3.06 -5.76 -3.50
C ALA A 23 3.75 -6.58 -4.61
N SER A 24 4.58 -7.55 -4.23
CA SER A 24 5.21 -8.46 -5.18
C SER A 24 4.15 -9.26 -5.94
N SER A 25 3.13 -9.74 -5.22
CA SER A 25 2.00 -10.49 -5.80
C SER A 25 1.09 -9.64 -6.68
N ALA A 26 1.02 -8.32 -6.43
CA ALA A 26 0.17 -7.40 -7.18
C ALA A 26 0.85 -6.82 -8.42
N PHE A 27 2.18 -6.58 -8.38
CA PHE A 27 2.90 -5.80 -9.39
C PHE A 27 4.06 -6.55 -10.06
N GLY A 28 4.35 -7.79 -9.66
CA GLY A 28 5.36 -8.63 -10.31
C GLY A 28 6.83 -8.24 -10.05
N GLN A 29 7.08 -7.08 -9.42
CA GLN A 29 8.39 -6.72 -8.88
C GLN A 29 8.23 -6.25 -7.45
N GLY A 30 9.06 -6.80 -6.56
CA GLY A 30 9.05 -6.45 -5.16
C GLY A 30 9.59 -5.04 -4.93
N PHE A 31 9.02 -4.37 -3.93
CA PHE A 31 9.56 -3.14 -3.35
C PHE A 31 11.03 -3.27 -2.91
N GLU A 32 11.51 -4.50 -2.71
CA GLU A 32 12.88 -4.87 -2.37
C GLU A 32 13.95 -4.33 -3.35
N SER A 33 13.56 -3.99 -4.58
CA SER A 33 14.41 -3.34 -5.58
C SER A 33 14.72 -1.87 -5.29
N ILE A 34 13.98 -1.23 -4.38
CA ILE A 34 14.16 0.17 -3.98
C ILE A 34 15.06 0.22 -2.74
N PRO A 35 16.20 0.94 -2.76
CA PRO A 35 17.00 1.16 -1.55
C PRO A 35 16.15 1.84 -0.47
N HIS A 36 16.13 1.29 0.75
CA HIS A 36 15.28 1.77 1.86
C HIS A 36 13.75 1.69 1.60
N ALA A 37 13.29 0.86 0.66
CA ALA A 37 11.86 0.69 0.39
C ALA A 37 11.08 0.26 1.63
N LYS A 38 11.58 -0.76 2.34
CA LYS A 38 10.91 -1.32 3.53
C LYS A 38 10.57 -0.19 4.51
N GLU A 39 11.54 0.66 4.82
CA GLU A 39 11.41 1.73 5.80
C GLU A 39 10.59 2.92 5.24
N THR A 40 10.89 3.37 4.02
CA THR A 40 10.19 4.52 3.40
C THR A 40 8.72 4.21 3.16
N ILE A 41 8.42 2.98 2.75
CA ILE A 41 7.07 2.54 2.38
C ILE A 41 6.29 2.18 3.63
N CYS A 42 6.84 1.43 4.59
CA CYS A 42 6.15 1.22 5.86
C CYS A 42 5.81 2.56 6.54
N HIS A 43 6.73 3.53 6.51
CA HIS A 43 6.46 4.87 7.02
C HIS A 43 5.36 5.59 6.23
N SER A 44 5.41 5.54 4.89
CA SER A 44 4.39 6.19 4.05
C SER A 44 3.01 5.54 4.21
N PHE A 45 2.94 4.22 4.39
CA PHE A 45 1.70 3.49 4.62
C PHE A 45 1.13 3.77 6.01
N ASN A 46 1.97 3.82 7.05
CA ASN A 46 1.55 4.20 8.40
C ASN A 46 0.99 5.63 8.42
N GLU A 47 1.64 6.56 7.73
CA GLU A 47 1.15 7.94 7.62
C GLU A 47 -0.19 8.02 6.90
N VAL A 48 -0.38 7.25 5.83
CA VAL A 48 -1.66 7.18 5.09
C VAL A 48 -2.77 6.53 5.92
N LYS A 49 -2.44 5.48 6.68
CA LYS A 49 -3.34 4.81 7.61
C LYS A 49 -3.88 5.79 8.67
N ASP A 50 -3.01 6.56 9.34
CA ASP A 50 -3.43 7.52 10.37
C ASP A 50 -4.49 8.51 9.82
N VAL A 51 -4.39 8.87 8.54
CA VAL A 51 -5.39 9.69 7.85
C VAL A 51 -6.69 8.94 7.64
N LEU A 52 -6.60 7.69 7.21
CA LEU A 52 -7.76 6.86 6.89
C LEU A 52 -8.55 6.56 8.16
N GLU A 53 -7.88 6.23 9.26
CA GLU A 53 -8.48 6.08 10.59
C GLU A 53 -9.11 7.39 11.04
N TYR A 54 -8.39 8.51 10.94
CA TYR A 54 -8.93 9.82 11.30
C TYR A 54 -10.12 10.25 10.41
N ARG A 55 -10.14 9.88 9.13
CA ARG A 55 -11.27 10.10 8.23
C ARG A 55 -12.44 9.16 8.52
N ALA A 56 -12.17 7.89 8.80
CA ALA A 56 -13.18 6.91 9.16
C ALA A 56 -13.90 7.31 10.46
N LEU A 57 -13.16 7.78 11.46
CA LEU A 57 -13.73 8.35 12.69
C LEU A 57 -14.61 9.58 12.42
N ARG A 58 -14.30 10.38 11.39
CA ARG A 58 -15.14 11.52 10.95
C ARG A 58 -16.37 11.10 10.12
N LEU A 59 -16.34 9.94 9.49
CA LEU A 59 -17.50 9.35 8.79
C LEU A 59 -18.51 8.75 9.76
N ILE A 60 -18.06 8.36 10.97
CA ILE A 60 -18.94 8.06 12.09
C ILE A 60 -19.52 9.40 12.58
N GLY A 61 -20.72 9.75 12.11
CA GLY A 61 -21.41 11.02 12.37
C GLY A 61 -21.78 11.32 13.83
N LEU A 62 -21.09 10.72 14.81
CA LEU A 62 -21.29 10.98 16.23
C LEU A 62 -20.87 12.42 16.63
N VAL A 63 -19.97 13.08 15.90
CA VAL A 63 -19.45 14.40 16.28
C VAL A 63 -19.14 15.28 15.05
N GLN A 64 -20.15 16.02 14.56
CA GLN A 64 -20.03 16.86 13.34
C GLN A 64 -18.90 17.89 13.40
N PHE A 65 -18.60 18.50 14.55
CA PHE A 65 -17.56 19.55 14.64
C PHE A 65 -16.13 19.03 14.49
N LEU A 66 -15.89 17.72 14.69
CA LEU A 66 -14.58 17.12 14.44
C LEU A 66 -14.24 17.05 12.95
N ALA A 67 -15.25 17.14 12.07
CA ALA A 67 -15.06 17.17 10.62
C ALA A 67 -14.38 18.46 10.13
N ASP A 68 -14.63 19.58 10.82
CA ASP A 68 -14.21 20.92 10.43
C ASP A 68 -12.81 21.32 10.96
N LEU A 69 -12.17 20.47 11.77
CA LEU A 69 -10.86 20.75 12.33
C LEU A 69 -9.75 20.63 11.27
N PRO A 70 -8.86 21.64 11.14
CA PRO A 70 -7.76 21.60 10.20
C PRO A 70 -6.77 20.48 10.57
N PHE A 71 -6.41 19.65 9.59
CA PHE A 71 -5.52 18.52 9.79
C PHE A 71 -4.05 18.95 9.80
N TRP A 72 -3.35 18.79 10.93
CA TRP A 72 -2.01 19.33 11.14
C TRP A 72 -0.88 18.53 10.45
N GLY A 73 -1.15 17.29 10.00
CA GLY A 73 -0.18 16.46 9.26
C GLY A 73 -0.36 16.45 7.73
N LYS A 74 -1.14 17.37 7.15
CA LYS A 74 -1.56 17.29 5.74
C LYS A 74 -0.37 17.21 4.78
N LYS A 75 0.67 18.00 5.05
CA LYS A 75 1.86 18.06 4.21
C LYS A 75 2.59 16.72 4.15
N THR A 76 2.77 16.07 5.30
CA THR A 76 3.45 14.79 5.40
C THR A 76 2.70 13.69 4.66
N ILE A 77 1.37 13.71 4.76
CA ILE A 77 0.49 12.78 4.03
C ILE A 77 0.55 13.00 2.53
N ASP A 78 0.50 14.26 2.09
CA ASP A 78 0.57 14.58 0.67
C ASP A 78 1.91 14.09 0.09
N GLU A 79 3.00 14.20 0.85
CA GLU A 79 4.33 13.66 0.49
C GLU A 79 4.36 12.13 0.47
N ALA A 80 3.79 11.45 1.47
CA ALA A 80 3.68 10.00 1.52
C ALA A 80 2.85 9.44 0.35
N SER A 81 1.67 10.02 0.14
CA SER A 81 0.76 9.67 -0.96
C SER A 81 1.44 9.86 -2.31
N LYS A 82 2.23 10.93 -2.48
CA LYS A 82 2.99 11.18 -3.70
C LYS A 82 4.01 10.07 -3.97
N LYS A 83 4.77 9.63 -2.97
CA LYS A 83 5.75 8.52 -3.13
C LYS A 83 5.07 7.21 -3.51
N LEU A 84 3.95 6.89 -2.87
CA LEU A 84 3.16 5.70 -3.20
C LEU A 84 2.60 5.76 -4.63
N ASN A 85 2.13 6.94 -5.04
CA ASN A 85 1.64 7.15 -6.38
C ASN A 85 2.75 6.99 -7.44
N GLU A 86 3.91 7.62 -7.22
CA GLU A 86 5.06 7.52 -8.11
C GLU A 86 5.54 6.07 -8.28
N PHE A 87 5.50 5.28 -7.20
CA PHE A 87 5.83 3.86 -7.28
C PHE A 87 4.89 3.10 -8.21
N VAL A 88 3.58 3.26 -8.04
CA VAL A 88 2.60 2.53 -8.84
C VAL A 88 2.62 3.03 -10.30
N ASP A 89 2.82 4.33 -10.52
CA ASP A 89 2.99 4.89 -11.86
C ASP A 89 4.20 4.28 -12.58
N GLN A 90 5.31 4.09 -11.86
CA GLN A 90 6.49 3.41 -12.39
C GLN A 90 6.19 1.93 -12.71
N ALA A 91 5.49 1.22 -11.83
CA ALA A 91 5.09 -0.17 -12.07
C ALA A 91 4.17 -0.31 -13.30
N ILE A 92 3.20 0.58 -13.47
CA ILE A 92 2.33 0.66 -14.66
C ILE A 92 3.17 0.88 -15.92
N ALA A 93 4.10 1.85 -15.89
CA ALA A 93 4.95 2.16 -17.02
C ALA A 93 5.86 0.98 -17.39
N ASP A 94 6.46 0.31 -16.41
CA ASP A 94 7.35 -0.83 -16.65
C ASP A 94 6.58 -2.03 -17.20
N ARG A 95 5.36 -2.30 -16.71
CA ARG A 95 4.50 -3.36 -17.24
C ARG A 95 4.12 -3.10 -18.70
N ARG A 96 3.70 -1.87 -19.04
CA ARG A 96 3.36 -1.48 -20.42
C ARG A 96 4.54 -1.54 -21.39
N ASN A 97 5.74 -1.28 -20.89
CA ASN A 97 6.97 -1.30 -21.69
C ASN A 97 7.63 -2.69 -21.76
N GLY A 98 7.02 -3.74 -21.17
CA GLY A 98 7.60 -5.09 -21.13
C GLY A 98 8.89 -5.19 -20.31
N LYS A 99 9.10 -4.26 -19.36
CA LYS A 99 10.23 -4.27 -18.42
C LYS A 99 9.93 -5.00 -17.11
N SER A 100 8.66 -5.33 -16.90
CA SER A 100 8.15 -6.06 -15.72
C SER A 100 7.09 -7.06 -16.18
N GLU A 101 7.06 -8.22 -15.54
CA GLU A 101 6.11 -9.29 -15.78
C GLU A 101 5.56 -9.78 -14.43
N SER A 102 4.40 -10.43 -14.45
CA SER A 102 3.81 -11.07 -13.26
C SER A 102 4.75 -12.14 -12.69
N LEU A 103 4.84 -12.22 -11.36
CA LEU A 103 5.52 -13.33 -10.67
C LEU A 103 4.67 -14.61 -10.67
N CYS A 104 3.36 -14.49 -10.90
CA CYS A 104 2.46 -15.62 -10.98
C CYS A 104 2.59 -16.28 -12.37
N SER A 105 2.31 -17.59 -12.47
CA SER A 105 2.21 -18.26 -13.79
C SER A 105 1.05 -17.75 -14.67
N GLY A 106 0.36 -16.69 -14.26
CA GLY A 106 -0.75 -16.02 -14.92
C GLY A 106 -0.80 -14.54 -14.54
N GLN A 107 -1.94 -13.90 -14.78
CA GLN A 107 -2.13 -12.47 -14.51
C GLN A 107 -2.07 -12.13 -13.01
N ASP A 108 -1.30 -11.09 -12.67
CA ASP A 108 -1.38 -10.45 -11.35
C ASP A 108 -2.44 -9.34 -11.30
N ILE A 109 -2.59 -8.66 -10.15
CA ILE A 109 -3.57 -7.59 -9.98
C ILE A 109 -3.35 -6.48 -11.02
N LEU A 110 -2.10 -6.10 -11.29
CA LEU A 110 -1.80 -5.07 -12.27
C LEU A 110 -2.20 -5.50 -13.69
N ASP A 111 -1.95 -6.75 -14.06
CA ASP A 111 -2.42 -7.30 -15.35
C ASP A 111 -3.94 -7.30 -15.46
N LEU A 112 -4.63 -7.67 -14.37
CA LEU A 112 -6.09 -7.65 -14.32
C LEU A 112 -6.63 -6.22 -14.48
N LEU A 113 -6.05 -5.24 -13.79
CA LEU A 113 -6.45 -3.84 -13.90
C LEU A 113 -6.14 -3.23 -15.28
N LEU A 114 -5.01 -3.60 -15.89
CA LEU A 114 -4.62 -3.15 -17.24
C LEU A 114 -5.48 -3.78 -18.34
N SER A 115 -5.97 -4.99 -18.14
CA SER A 115 -6.82 -5.70 -19.11
C SER A 115 -8.32 -5.51 -18.88
N ALA A 116 -8.72 -4.98 -17.73
CA ALA A 116 -10.11 -4.72 -17.41
C ALA A 116 -10.71 -3.63 -18.31
N VAL A 117 -11.88 -3.92 -18.86
CA VAL A 117 -12.69 -3.01 -19.67
C VAL A 117 -14.14 -3.05 -19.22
N ASP A 118 -14.84 -1.92 -19.32
CA ASP A 118 -16.27 -1.83 -19.04
C ASP A 118 -17.15 -2.35 -20.19
N GLU A 119 -18.47 -2.26 -20.01
CA GLU A 119 -19.48 -2.66 -21.00
C GLU A 119 -19.38 -1.89 -22.34
N HIS A 120 -18.64 -0.78 -22.37
CA HIS A 120 -18.39 0.04 -23.54
C HIS A 120 -16.97 -0.13 -24.12
N ASN A 121 -16.23 -1.17 -23.69
CA ASN A 121 -14.82 -1.42 -24.04
C ASN A 121 -13.86 -0.30 -23.60
N LYS A 122 -14.21 0.46 -22.56
CA LYS A 122 -13.33 1.47 -21.99
C LYS A 122 -12.56 0.87 -20.81
N GLY A 123 -11.23 0.91 -20.91
CA GLY A 123 -10.35 0.49 -19.81
C GLY A 123 -10.23 1.54 -18.71
N PHE A 124 -9.64 1.15 -17.59
CA PHE A 124 -9.27 2.08 -16.54
C PHE A 124 -8.20 3.07 -17.02
N SER A 125 -8.33 4.33 -16.59
CA SER A 125 -7.24 5.30 -16.69
C SER A 125 -6.11 4.96 -15.70
N ASP A 126 -4.90 5.43 -15.97
CA ASP A 126 -3.72 5.19 -15.11
C ASP A 126 -3.97 5.66 -13.67
N GLN A 127 -4.70 6.76 -13.51
CA GLN A 127 -5.11 7.24 -12.19
C GLN A 127 -6.01 6.23 -11.46
N GLN A 128 -7.00 5.65 -12.14
CA GLN A 128 -7.89 4.67 -11.52
C GLN A 128 -7.17 3.36 -11.21
N ILE A 129 -6.32 2.89 -12.13
CA ILE A 129 -5.48 1.71 -11.87
C ILE A 129 -4.65 1.93 -10.62
N ARG A 130 -4.04 3.10 -10.48
CA ARG A 130 -3.25 3.47 -9.30
C ARG A 130 -4.07 3.52 -8.01
N GLU A 131 -5.23 4.15 -8.05
CA GLU A 131 -6.13 4.27 -6.89
C GLU A 131 -6.62 2.87 -6.41
N GLU A 132 -7.02 2.00 -7.32
CA GLU A 132 -7.45 0.63 -6.99
C GLU A 132 -6.28 -0.22 -6.48
N ALA A 133 -5.13 -0.14 -7.16
CA ALA A 133 -3.93 -0.87 -6.76
C ALA A 133 -3.45 -0.50 -5.35
N LEU A 134 -3.37 0.80 -5.03
CA LEU A 134 -3.01 1.25 -3.69
C LEU A 134 -4.02 0.80 -2.65
N THR A 135 -5.31 0.86 -2.98
CA THR A 135 -6.39 0.41 -2.09
C THR A 135 -6.24 -1.07 -1.72
N PHE A 136 -5.95 -1.93 -2.70
CA PHE A 136 -5.71 -3.36 -2.46
C PHE A 136 -4.51 -3.61 -1.52
N VAL A 137 -3.38 -2.94 -1.78
CA VAL A 137 -2.16 -3.09 -0.97
C VAL A 137 -2.38 -2.59 0.45
N LEU A 138 -3.00 -1.40 0.61
CA LEU A 138 -3.33 -0.81 1.91
C LEU A 138 -4.21 -1.76 2.72
N ALA A 139 -5.33 -2.21 2.17
CA ALA A 139 -6.29 -3.04 2.89
C ALA A 139 -5.73 -4.41 3.30
N GLY A 140 -4.93 -5.04 2.44
CA GLY A 140 -4.48 -6.42 2.65
C GLY A 140 -3.26 -6.57 3.56
N HIS A 141 -2.30 -5.64 3.52
CA HIS A 141 -1.06 -5.81 4.29
C HIS A 141 -1.30 -5.67 5.80
N GLU A 142 -1.97 -4.60 6.22
CA GLU A 142 -2.11 -4.27 7.64
C GLU A 142 -3.00 -5.29 8.37
N THR A 143 -4.15 -5.63 7.78
CA THR A 143 -5.07 -6.61 8.38
C THR A 143 -4.41 -7.97 8.58
N THR A 144 -3.59 -8.41 7.61
CA THR A 144 -2.85 -9.67 7.71
C THR A 144 -1.70 -9.58 8.72
N ALA A 145 -0.97 -8.46 8.74
CA ALA A 145 0.12 -8.23 9.69
C ALA A 145 -0.38 -8.23 11.14
N THR A 146 -1.46 -7.49 11.41
CA THR A 146 -2.11 -7.45 12.71
C THR A 146 -2.58 -8.85 13.10
N LEU A 147 -3.24 -9.59 12.20
CA LEU A 147 -3.66 -10.96 12.49
C LEU A 147 -2.49 -11.88 12.87
N MET A 148 -1.37 -11.81 12.14
CA MET A 148 -0.17 -12.58 12.45
C MET A 148 0.42 -12.21 13.82
N ALA A 149 0.47 -10.91 14.14
CA ALA A 149 0.97 -10.42 15.43
C ALA A 149 0.09 -10.87 16.61
N TRP A 150 -1.24 -10.92 16.45
CA TRP A 150 -2.15 -11.42 17.49
C TRP A 150 -2.10 -12.93 17.69
N THR A 151 -1.69 -13.68 16.65
CA THR A 151 -1.68 -15.14 16.69
C THR A 151 -0.46 -15.70 17.43
N LEU A 152 0.62 -14.93 17.53
CA LEU A 152 1.91 -15.31 18.12
C LEU A 152 2.11 -14.68 19.51
#